data_AF-A0A961LZ99-F1
#
_entry.id   AF-A0A961LZ99-F1
#
_cell.length_a   1.000
_cell.length_b   1.000
_cell.length_c   1.000
_cell.angle_alpha   90.00
_cell.angle_beta   90.00
_cell.angle_gamma   90.00
#
_symmetry.space_group_name_H-M   'P 1'
#
loop_
_entity.id
_entity.type
_entity.pdbx_description
1 polymer ?
#
loop_
_entity_poly.entity_id
_entity_poly.type
_entity_poly.pdbx_seq_one_letter_code
_entity_poly.pdbx_strand_id
1 'polypeptide(L)' 'MSDADLPPAAKRALAEAEERRRKAEAEAQPMPKELGGRNGPEPVRYGDWEKKGIAVDF' A
#
# COMPACT_ATOMS: atom_id res chain seq x y z
N MET A 1 -4.72 -20.25 8.81
CA MET A 1 -5.48 -20.48 7.56
C MET A 1 -4.53 -20.17 6.43
N SER A 2 -4.21 -21.19 5.64
CA SER A 2 -3.33 -21.04 4.48
C SER A 2 -4.16 -20.54 3.29
N ASP A 3 -3.56 -19.92 2.27
CA ASP A 3 -4.27 -19.47 1.06
C ASP A 3 -5.03 -20.61 0.36
N ALA A 4 -4.62 -21.86 0.59
CA ALA A 4 -5.32 -23.04 0.09
C ALA A 4 -6.75 -23.16 0.64
N ASP A 5 -6.99 -22.71 1.87
CA ASP A 5 -8.25 -22.82 2.61
C ASP A 5 -9.29 -21.75 2.23
N LEU A 6 -8.93 -20.80 1.34
CA LEU A 6 -9.82 -19.71 0.96
C LEU A 6 -10.92 -20.16 0.00
N PRO A 7 -12.16 -19.64 0.16
CA PRO A 7 -13.23 -19.89 -0.79
C PRO A 7 -12.86 -19.34 -2.17
N PRO A 8 -13.41 -19.91 -3.26
CA PRO A 8 -13.06 -19.51 -4.63
C PRO A 8 -13.36 -18.03 -4.93
N ALA A 9 -14.32 -17.43 -4.21
CA ALA A 9 -14.57 -15.99 -4.29
C ALA A 9 -13.41 -15.16 -3.72
N ALA A 10 -12.83 -15.56 -2.59
CA ALA A 10 -11.70 -14.86 -1.97
C ALA A 10 -10.44 -14.96 -2.83
N LYS A 11 -10.17 -16.13 -3.43
CA LYS A 11 -9.05 -16.30 -4.37
C LYS A 11 -9.16 -15.37 -5.59
N ARG A 12 -10.36 -15.22 -6.15
CA ARG A 12 -10.62 -14.29 -7.26
C ARG A 12 -10.45 -12.82 -6.84
N ALA A 13 -10.95 -12.45 -5.66
CA ALA A 13 -10.80 -11.10 -5.14
C ALA A 13 -9.32 -10.72 -4.92
N LEU A 14 -8.52 -11.66 -4.41
CA LEU A 14 -7.07 -11.46 -4.24
C LEU A 14 -6.36 -11.30 -5.59
N ALA A 15 -6.70 -12.14 -6.57
CA ALA A 15 -6.14 -12.04 -7.93
C ALA A 15 -6.49 -10.70 -8.59
N GLU A 16 -7.74 -10.25 -8.52
CA GLU A 16 -8.14 -8.93 -9.06
C GLU A 16 -7.41 -7.79 -8.34
N ALA A 17 -7.29 -7.86 -7.01
CA ALA A 17 -6.55 -6.87 -6.24
C ALA A 17 -5.06 -6.82 -6.62
N GLU A 18 -4.45 -7.98 -6.89
CA GLU A 18 -3.08 -8.07 -7.37
C GLU A 18 -2.91 -7.49 -8.77
N GLU A 19 -3.81 -7.78 -9.70
CA GLU A 19 -3.83 -7.17 -11.03
C GLU A 19 -3.95 -5.65 -10.96
N ARG A 20 -4.83 -5.13 -10.09
CA ARG A 20 -4.96 -3.68 -9.86
C ARG A 20 -3.68 -3.06 -9.31
N ARG A 21 -3.02 -3.69 -8.34
CA ARG A 21 -1.73 -3.21 -7.80
C ARG A 21 -0.66 -3.20 -8.87
N ARG A 22 -0.51 -4.28 -9.64
CA ARG A 22 0.47 -4.37 -10.72
C ARG A 22 0.23 -3.33 -11.81
N LYS A 23 -1.03 -3.04 -12.15
CA LYS A 23 -1.38 -1.99 -13.10
C LYS A 23 -1.01 -0.60 -12.56
N ALA A 24 -1.32 -0.33 -11.29
CA ALA A 24 -0.95 0.92 -10.64
C ALA A 24 0.57 1.10 -10.54
N GLU A 25 1.32 0.03 -10.25
CA GLU A 25 2.79 0.04 -10.24
C GLU A 25 3.38 0.25 -11.65
N ALA A 26 2.76 -0.34 -12.68
CA ALA A 26 3.18 -0.14 -14.07
C ALA A 26 2.90 1.28 -14.59
N GLU A 27 1.83 1.91 -14.12
CA GLU A 27 1.47 3.30 -14.43
C GLU A 27 2.17 4.32 -13.51
N ALA A 28 2.76 3.86 -12.39
CA ALA A 28 3.52 4.71 -11.49
C ALA A 28 4.80 5.19 -12.20
N GLN A 29 4.81 6.48 -12.55
CA GLN A 29 6.01 7.16 -12.99
C GLN A 29 7.08 7.04 -11.90
N PRO A 30 8.35 6.76 -12.25
CA PRO A 30 9.43 6.73 -11.28
C PRO A 30 9.62 8.14 -10.70
N MET A 31 9.00 8.40 -9.56
CA MET A 31 9.26 9.59 -8.77
C MET A 31 10.60 9.43 -8.05
N PRO A 32 11.35 10.54 -7.85
CA PRO A 32 12.55 10.49 -7.02
C PRO A 32 12.19 9.88 -5.67
N LYS A 33 13.04 8.95 -5.19
CA LYS A 33 12.86 8.38 -3.86
C LYS A 33 12.93 9.51 -2.84
N GLU A 34 11.91 9.62 -2.02
CA GLU A 34 11.93 10.52 -0.86
C GLU A 34 13.04 10.03 0.09
N LEU A 35 14.09 10.83 0.26
CA LEU A 35 15.22 10.52 1.13
C LEU A 35 15.01 11.22 2.48
N GLY A 36 15.17 10.48 3.58
CA GLY A 36 14.97 11.01 4.94
C GLY A 36 13.51 11.02 5.43
N GLY A 37 12.55 10.60 4.59
CA GLY A 37 11.14 10.44 4.95
C GLY A 37 10.80 9.07 5.54
N ARG A 38 9.62 8.97 6.17
CA ARG A 38 9.06 7.69 6.64
C ARG A 38 8.77 6.77 5.44
N ASN A 39 8.98 5.46 5.60
CA ASN A 39 8.53 4.48 4.61
C ASN A 39 7.02 4.62 4.38
N GLY A 40 6.61 4.71 3.12
CA GLY A 40 5.20 4.81 2.73
C GLY A 40 4.83 6.17 2.14
N PRO A 41 3.53 6.37 1.83
CA PRO A 41 3.02 7.64 1.34
C PRO A 41 3.32 8.77 2.33
N GLU A 42 3.63 9.94 1.79
CA GLU A 42 4.03 11.10 2.58
C GLU A 42 2.85 11.59 3.46
N PRO A 43 3.02 11.73 4.80
CA PRO A 43 1.95 12.10 5.73
C PRO A 43 1.18 13.35 5.32
N VAL A 44 1.87 14.36 4.78
CA VAL A 44 1.26 15.64 4.39
C VAL A 44 0.32 15.44 3.19
N ARG A 45 0.73 14.64 2.19
CA ARG A 45 -0.10 14.31 1.03
C ARG A 45 -1.31 13.44 1.36
N TYR A 46 -1.22 12.57 2.36
CA TYR A 46 -2.22 11.51 2.60
C TYR A 46 -2.90 11.57 3.98
N GLY A 47 -2.58 12.56 4.81
CA GLY A 47 -3.21 12.79 6.12
C GLY A 47 -2.82 11.78 7.21
N ASP A 48 -1.85 10.90 6.97
CA ASP A 48 -1.41 9.88 7.93
C ASP A 48 -0.27 10.40 8.81
N TRP A 49 -0.64 11.17 9.83
CA TRP A 49 0.28 11.70 10.85
C TRP A 49 0.48 10.74 12.03
N GLU A 50 -0.09 9.53 11.99
CA GLU A 50 -0.01 8.59 13.09
C GLU A 50 1.14 7.59 12.90
N LYS A 51 1.93 7.38 13.94
CA LYS A 51 2.93 6.29 14.02
C LYS A 51 2.66 5.48 15.28
N LYS A 52 2.24 4.23 15.12
CA LYS A 52 1.91 3.33 16.26
C LYS A 52 0.86 3.94 17.22
N GLY A 53 -0.13 4.66 16.70
CA GLY A 53 -1.18 5.31 17.49
C GLY A 53 -0.76 6.59 18.20
N ILE A 54 0.41 7.15 17.85
CA ILE A 54 0.87 8.45 18.35
C ILE A 54 0.88 9.42 17.17
N ALA A 55 0.24 10.58 17.34
CA ALA A 55 0.37 11.69 16.39
C ALA A 55 1.82 12.19 16.44
N VAL A 56 2.54 12.09 15.33
CA VAL A 56 3.93 12.50 15.20
C VAL A 56 4.00 13.63 14.19
N ASP A 57 4.53 14.77 14.64
CA ASP A 57 4.88 15.94 13.83
C ASP A 57 6.41 16.12 13.89
N PHE A 58 7.00 16.68 12.82
CA PHE A 58 8.43 16.88 12.50
C PHE A 58 9.37 15.65 12.45
#